data_AF-A0A139HC00-F1
#
_entry.id   AF-A0A139HC00-F1
#
_cell.length_a   1.000
_cell.length_b   1.000
_cell.length_c   1.000
_cell.angle_alpha   90.00
_cell.angle_beta   90.00
_cell.angle_gamma   90.00
#
_symmetry.space_group_name_H-M   'P 1'
#
loop_
_entity.id
_entity.type
_entity.pdbx_description
1 polymer ?
#
loop_
_entity_poly.entity_id
_entity_poly.type
_entity_poly.pdbx_seq_one_letter_code
_entity_poly.pdbx_strand_id
1 'polypeptide(L)'
;MPRPPVVLTIPRFLPEKIMPDFQPFKIFTPNGILGYGYNEHEFWSVIDDAQPPAAIIVDAGSTDPGPYLLGSGKTLCSRESYLRDLTPILEACATRNIKFLVSSAGGAGTNDQVDFTTDIIAEIATAHQWHFRIAAIKFEEHRDTILQSLRAGHIQSCSSAPPLREVDVKNACGVVAQMGPEPFMKALADPSVDIIVAARSYDPAPFIAFCMHRGVQEATAWHVGKIIECGALCAVPKGRSIVATMYEDCFDLTPTESSQRCTPVSVAAHTLYEKSRPDQLPGPGGVLHLDACTYEALPDGRTVRVRGSRFSTSEHYEIKLEGVEHIGYRTVYVGGIRDPILIGNIDAFLVSVKAFTTEAFPHMKEPGGPQITFHLYGKNAVMGAWETESHEVHEIGVLAEVTAATQHTADAVASYSRTMLLHGSYEGQLATGGNIAFPLTPLETSIGPVFKFTLYHLMKVSDPLTFFPANILEVGAAAVADTPPPVRRPVMPLKQLKVVKDVVAAPLLPGPISIQDLAKVVRSKNAGPFEITLDILFASRQAFERAKQADVLTTSTIRKLYKLQSADDIVVLMFFEPALAWKCTFKRPWPQGSIGERDTFGAQLHAPLLSIMVQDSDTVGPLPSPPLSESP
;
A
#
# COMPACT_ATOMS: atom_id res chain seq x y z
N MET A 1 40.00 11.22 -34.84
CA MET A 1 39.06 10.12 -34.55
C MET A 1 38.78 10.13 -33.05
N PRO A 2 37.52 10.28 -32.59
CA PRO A 2 37.22 10.21 -31.17
C PRO A 2 37.23 8.74 -30.71
N ARG A 3 37.72 8.50 -29.50
CA ARG A 3 37.74 7.18 -28.85
C ARG A 3 36.30 6.71 -28.58
N PRO A 4 36.02 5.40 -28.67
CA PRO A 4 34.69 4.87 -28.34
C PRO A 4 34.38 5.06 -26.84
N PRO A 5 33.09 5.13 -26.47
CA PRO A 5 32.69 5.29 -25.08
C PRO A 5 33.04 4.03 -24.27
N VAL A 6 33.62 4.25 -23.10
CA VAL A 6 33.88 3.22 -22.10
C VAL A 6 32.53 2.83 -21.50
N VAL A 7 32.06 1.62 -21.82
CA VAL A 7 30.95 0.99 -21.10
C VAL A 7 31.49 0.65 -19.70
N LEU A 8 31.12 1.47 -18.71
CA LEU A 8 31.37 1.17 -17.30
C LEU A 8 30.38 0.07 -16.88
N THR A 9 30.84 -1.18 -16.95
CA THR A 9 30.18 -2.33 -16.30
C THR A 9 30.09 -2.07 -14.80
N ILE A 10 28.86 -1.94 -14.30
CA ILE A 10 28.54 -2.01 -12.87
C ILE A 10 29.08 -3.35 -12.34
N PRO A 11 29.80 -3.38 -11.20
CA PRO A 11 30.41 -4.61 -10.72
C PRO A 11 29.34 -5.67 -10.42
N ARG A 12 29.36 -6.77 -11.18
CA ARG A 12 28.66 -8.00 -10.80
C ARG A 12 29.28 -8.54 -9.52
N PHE A 13 28.62 -8.36 -8.40
CA PHE A 13 28.90 -9.14 -7.20
C PHE A 13 28.30 -10.55 -7.38
N LEU A 14 28.98 -11.40 -8.14
CA LEU A 14 28.74 -12.84 -8.12
C LEU A 14 30.08 -13.50 -7.81
N PRO A 15 30.27 -14.12 -6.64
CA PRO A 15 31.45 -14.94 -6.41
C PRO A 15 31.36 -16.17 -7.32
N GLU A 16 32.34 -16.33 -8.23
CA GLU A 16 32.65 -17.60 -8.86
C GLU A 16 33.06 -18.60 -7.76
N LYS A 17 32.07 -19.31 -7.22
CA LYS A 17 32.27 -20.51 -6.40
C LYS A 17 31.41 -21.60 -6.99
N ILE A 18 32.04 -22.74 -7.26
CA ILE A 18 31.41 -24.04 -7.47
C ILE A 18 30.28 -24.16 -6.44
N MET A 19 29.02 -24.13 -6.89
CA MET A 19 27.87 -24.06 -5.98
C MET A 19 27.76 -25.38 -5.22
N PRO A 20 27.76 -25.37 -3.88
CA PRO A 20 27.27 -26.52 -3.12
C PRO A 20 25.78 -26.72 -3.44
N ASP A 21 25.26 -27.93 -3.30
CA ASP A 21 23.83 -28.22 -3.45
C ASP A 21 22.99 -27.20 -2.66
N PHE A 22 22.13 -26.44 -3.35
CA PHE A 22 21.27 -25.42 -2.73
C PHE A 22 20.45 -26.05 -1.60
N GLN A 23 20.53 -25.47 -0.40
CA GLN A 23 19.77 -25.95 0.75
C GLN A 23 18.50 -25.12 0.91
N PRO A 24 17.30 -25.75 0.81
CA PRO A 24 16.05 -25.06 1.06
C PRO A 24 15.99 -24.44 2.47
N PHE A 25 15.39 -23.27 2.57
CA PHE A 25 15.24 -22.55 3.82
C PHE A 25 13.88 -21.84 3.88
N LYS A 26 13.45 -21.45 5.08
CA LYS A 26 12.19 -20.74 5.27
C LYS A 26 12.41 -19.26 5.61
N ILE A 27 11.55 -18.40 5.10
CA ILE A 27 11.36 -17.02 5.55
C ILE A 27 10.00 -16.94 6.22
N PHE A 28 9.93 -16.28 7.36
CA PHE A 28 8.67 -16.06 8.07
C PHE A 28 8.31 -14.58 8.08
N THR A 29 7.09 -14.27 7.63
CA THR A 29 6.49 -12.94 7.75
C THR A 29 5.30 -13.03 8.70
N PRO A 30 5.46 -12.59 9.97
CA PRO A 30 4.38 -12.67 10.96
C PRO A 30 3.27 -11.66 10.68
N ASN A 31 3.57 -10.57 9.97
CA ASN A 31 2.59 -9.61 9.51
C ASN A 31 3.16 -8.74 8.40
N GLY A 32 2.30 -8.14 7.59
CA GLY A 32 2.68 -7.23 6.51
C GLY A 32 3.02 -5.79 6.95
N ILE A 33 2.86 -5.45 8.24
CA ILE A 33 3.29 -4.18 8.84
C ILE A 33 3.66 -4.45 10.30
N LEU A 34 4.83 -3.99 10.74
CA LEU A 34 5.25 -4.06 12.14
C LEU A 34 4.33 -3.17 13.01
N GLY A 35 3.74 -3.74 14.07
CA GLY A 35 2.80 -3.06 14.96
C GLY A 35 1.33 -3.42 14.73
N TYR A 36 0.98 -4.08 13.63
CA TYR A 36 -0.41 -4.52 13.38
C TYR A 36 -0.81 -5.76 14.20
N GLY A 37 0.16 -6.48 14.77
CA GLY A 37 -0.08 -7.61 15.66
C GLY A 37 -0.38 -8.92 14.93
N TYR A 38 0.09 -10.00 15.53
CA TYR A 38 -0.05 -11.36 15.03
C TYR A 38 -0.41 -12.30 16.18
N ASN A 39 -0.90 -13.50 15.84
CA ASN A 39 -1.20 -14.52 16.82
C ASN A 39 0.10 -15.10 17.38
N GLU A 40 0.38 -14.84 18.65
CA GLU A 40 1.61 -15.28 19.30
C GLU A 40 1.73 -16.81 19.36
N HIS A 41 0.62 -17.55 19.51
CA HIS A 41 0.67 -19.01 19.46
C HIS A 41 1.10 -19.54 18.09
N GLU A 42 0.61 -18.93 17.01
CA GLU A 42 1.02 -19.29 15.66
C GLU A 42 2.46 -18.90 15.38
N PHE A 43 2.88 -17.71 15.84
CA PHE A 43 4.26 -17.26 15.75
C PHE A 43 5.21 -18.31 16.33
N TRP A 44 5.00 -18.73 17.58
CA TRP A 44 5.88 -19.71 18.22
C TRP A 44 5.78 -21.10 17.60
N SER A 45 4.63 -21.48 17.05
CA SER A 45 4.53 -22.76 16.33
C SER A 45 5.42 -22.82 15.07
N VAL A 46 5.68 -21.67 14.44
CA VAL A 46 6.59 -21.57 13.29
C VAL A 46 8.04 -21.53 13.76
N ILE A 47 8.33 -20.81 14.84
CA ILE A 47 9.69 -20.66 15.38
C ILE A 47 10.20 -21.97 16.01
N ASP A 48 9.34 -22.74 16.66
CA ASP A 48 9.67 -24.02 17.28
C ASP A 48 9.50 -25.22 16.32
N ASP A 49 9.25 -24.98 15.02
CA ASP A 49 9.21 -26.02 14.00
C ASP A 49 10.56 -26.77 13.90
N ALA A 50 10.53 -28.05 13.50
CA ALA A 50 11.75 -28.85 13.33
C ALA A 50 12.74 -28.24 12.32
N GLN A 51 12.24 -27.45 11.36
CA GLN A 51 13.01 -26.62 10.47
C GLN A 51 12.57 -25.16 10.64
N PRO A 52 13.15 -24.41 11.60
CA PRO A 52 12.77 -23.03 11.86
C PRO A 52 13.11 -22.11 10.69
N PRO A 53 12.46 -20.94 10.57
CA PRO A 53 12.81 -19.95 9.56
C PRO A 53 14.22 -19.42 9.77
N ALA A 54 14.93 -19.18 8.67
CA ALA A 54 16.26 -18.59 8.68
C ALA A 54 16.23 -17.08 8.95
N ALA A 55 15.10 -16.42 8.66
CA ALA A 55 14.85 -15.04 9.02
C ALA A 55 13.36 -14.77 9.25
N ILE A 56 13.12 -13.78 10.11
CA ILE A 56 11.84 -13.07 10.22
C ILE A 56 12.00 -11.78 9.42
N ILE A 57 11.12 -11.53 8.46
CA ILE A 57 11.20 -10.34 7.60
C ILE A 57 9.83 -9.65 7.52
N VAL A 58 9.84 -8.34 7.76
CA VAL A 58 8.66 -7.48 7.73
C VAL A 58 9.00 -6.19 6.96
N ASP A 59 8.20 -5.82 5.96
CA ASP A 59 8.19 -4.44 5.49
C ASP A 59 7.13 -3.66 6.27
N ALA A 60 7.45 -2.45 6.72
CA ALA A 60 6.51 -1.58 7.41
C ALA A 60 6.09 -0.39 6.54
N GLY A 61 6.40 -0.42 5.24
CA GLY A 61 6.26 0.70 4.33
C GLY A 61 4.84 0.95 3.91
N SER A 62 4.41 2.20 3.94
CA SER A 62 3.12 2.55 3.37
C SER A 62 3.00 4.02 2.97
N THR A 63 2.37 4.25 1.82
CA THR A 63 1.86 5.57 1.43
C THR A 63 0.34 5.67 1.60
N ASP A 64 -0.35 4.58 1.95
CA ASP A 64 -1.80 4.52 2.09
C ASP A 64 -2.41 5.55 3.06
N PRO A 65 -1.78 5.86 4.23
CA PRO A 65 -2.28 6.89 5.13
C PRO A 65 -2.12 8.33 4.58
N GLY A 66 -1.54 8.49 3.39
CA GLY A 66 -1.23 9.78 2.79
C GLY A 66 0.05 10.42 3.35
N PRO A 67 0.25 11.73 3.13
CA PRO A 67 1.53 12.41 3.37
C PRO A 67 1.81 12.72 4.85
N TYR A 68 0.84 12.49 5.74
CA TYR A 68 0.89 12.97 7.12
C TYR A 68 2.05 12.37 7.94
N LEU A 69 2.30 11.06 7.82
CA LEU A 69 3.35 10.40 8.60
C LEU A 69 4.75 10.85 8.18
N LEU A 70 4.97 11.03 6.87
CA LEU A 70 6.23 11.57 6.36
C LEU A 70 6.43 13.04 6.79
N GLY A 71 5.37 13.84 6.76
CA GLY A 71 5.45 15.27 7.10
C GLY A 71 5.57 15.56 8.59
N SER A 72 5.01 14.70 9.43
CA SER A 72 5.01 14.86 10.90
C SER A 72 6.09 14.06 11.62
N GLY A 73 6.74 13.11 10.96
CA GLY A 73 7.69 12.16 11.56
C GLY A 73 7.03 11.12 12.48
N LYS A 74 5.70 11.16 12.68
CA LYS A 74 4.98 10.20 13.51
C LYS A 74 4.99 8.81 12.88
N THR A 75 4.93 7.78 13.72
CA THR A 75 4.85 6.40 13.29
C THR A 75 3.42 5.97 12.96
N LEU A 76 3.29 4.92 12.14
CA LEU A 76 2.01 4.36 11.73
C LEU A 76 1.23 3.70 12.88
N CYS A 77 1.93 3.16 13.88
CA CYS A 77 1.35 2.46 15.02
C CYS A 77 1.83 3.09 16.33
N SER A 78 1.09 2.84 17.42
CA SER A 78 1.51 3.30 18.75
C SER A 78 2.77 2.59 19.21
N ARG A 79 3.52 3.21 20.12
CA ARG A 79 4.72 2.62 20.72
C ARG A 79 4.45 1.27 21.38
N GLU A 80 3.32 1.12 22.06
CA GLU A 80 2.89 -0.13 22.71
C GLU A 80 2.68 -1.26 21.69
N SER A 81 2.23 -0.90 20.48
CA SER A 81 2.05 -1.86 19.40
C SER A 81 3.39 -2.40 18.89
N TYR A 82 4.41 -1.55 18.80
CA TYR A 82 5.78 -1.96 18.46
C TYR A 82 6.39 -2.85 19.55
N LEU A 83 6.25 -2.47 20.83
CA LEU A 83 6.72 -3.30 21.95
C LEU A 83 6.11 -4.70 21.93
N ARG A 84 4.78 -4.80 21.74
CA ARG A 84 4.05 -6.07 21.65
C ARG A 84 4.60 -6.96 20.54
N ASP A 85 4.85 -6.41 19.36
CA ASP A 85 5.24 -7.19 18.19
C ASP A 85 6.75 -7.51 18.15
N LEU A 86 7.60 -6.60 18.65
CA LEU A 86 9.05 -6.80 18.65
C LEU A 86 9.51 -7.76 19.75
N THR A 87 8.86 -7.78 20.92
CA THR A 87 9.32 -8.60 22.04
C THR A 87 9.45 -10.09 21.68
N PRO A 88 8.45 -10.77 21.09
CA PRO A 88 8.59 -12.17 20.69
C PRO A 88 9.57 -12.38 19.52
N ILE A 89 9.67 -11.41 18.59
CA ILE A 89 10.65 -11.46 17.49
C ILE A 89 12.08 -11.45 18.03
N LEU A 90 12.39 -10.53 18.94
CA LEU A 90 13.71 -10.40 19.53
C LEU A 90 14.06 -11.60 20.41
N GLU A 91 13.08 -12.18 21.11
CA GLU A 91 13.29 -13.44 21.83
C GLU A 91 13.68 -14.59 20.88
N ALA A 92 13.00 -14.69 19.72
CA ALA A 92 13.33 -15.68 18.71
C ALA A 92 14.75 -15.44 18.14
N CYS A 93 15.14 -14.19 17.90
CA CYS A 93 16.50 -13.84 17.49
C CYS A 93 17.54 -14.32 18.52
N ALA A 94 17.34 -13.96 19.80
CA ALA A 94 18.27 -14.29 20.88
C ALA A 94 18.39 -15.80 21.16
N THR A 95 17.31 -16.56 21.00
CA THR A 95 17.25 -17.97 21.44
C THR A 95 17.32 -19.00 20.32
N ARG A 96 17.19 -18.58 19.05
CA ARG A 96 17.16 -19.47 17.88
C ARG A 96 18.13 -19.06 16.76
N ASN A 97 18.91 -18.00 16.95
CA ASN A 97 19.85 -17.49 15.95
C ASN A 97 19.16 -17.17 14.60
N ILE A 98 17.95 -16.61 14.70
CA ILE A 98 17.13 -16.19 13.55
C ILE A 98 17.42 -14.71 13.29
N LYS A 99 17.74 -14.33 12.04
CA LYS A 99 17.92 -12.91 11.69
C LYS A 99 16.58 -12.19 11.62
N PHE A 100 16.54 -10.92 12.00
CA PHE A 100 15.35 -10.08 11.83
C PHE A 100 15.63 -8.90 10.90
N LEU A 101 14.82 -8.75 9.86
CA LEU A 101 14.92 -7.62 8.95
C LEU A 101 13.59 -6.86 8.97
N VAL A 102 13.68 -5.55 9.19
CA VAL A 102 12.56 -4.62 9.01
C VAL A 102 12.94 -3.48 8.08
N SER A 103 12.13 -3.28 7.04
CA SER A 103 12.27 -2.17 6.09
C SER A 103 11.20 -1.12 6.27
N SER A 104 11.45 0.09 5.76
CA SER A 104 10.54 1.24 5.87
C SER A 104 10.07 1.46 7.32
N ALA A 105 10.99 1.35 8.28
CA ALA A 105 10.71 1.38 9.70
C ALA A 105 9.80 2.57 10.08
N GLY A 106 8.79 2.32 10.91
CA GLY A 106 7.84 3.32 11.37
C GLY A 106 6.72 3.72 10.42
N GLY A 107 6.69 3.22 9.17
CA GLY A 107 5.65 3.54 8.18
C GLY A 107 6.18 4.31 6.98
N ALA A 108 6.65 5.53 7.23
CA ALA A 108 7.19 6.41 6.19
C ALA A 108 8.69 6.19 5.95
N GLY A 109 9.38 5.46 6.83
CA GLY A 109 10.81 5.16 6.72
C GLY A 109 11.70 6.40 6.84
N THR A 110 11.36 7.37 7.68
CA THR A 110 12.26 8.51 7.98
C THR A 110 13.41 8.06 8.89
N ASN A 111 14.49 8.84 8.93
CA ASN A 111 15.62 8.53 9.83
C ASN A 111 15.20 8.55 11.31
N ASP A 112 14.33 9.47 11.72
CA ASP A 112 13.77 9.51 13.08
C ASP A 112 12.94 8.27 13.42
N GLN A 113 12.26 7.69 12.43
CA GLN A 113 11.49 6.45 12.60
C GLN A 113 12.39 5.22 12.67
N VAL A 114 13.53 5.22 11.97
CA VAL A 114 14.59 4.22 12.16
C VAL A 114 15.12 4.31 13.60
N ASP A 115 15.46 5.51 14.07
CA ASP A 115 15.94 5.74 15.44
C ASP A 115 14.93 5.28 16.49
N PHE A 116 13.66 5.67 16.33
CA PHE A 116 12.57 5.22 17.18
C PHE A 116 12.48 3.68 17.28
N THR A 117 12.63 2.99 16.14
CA THR A 117 12.55 1.53 16.10
C THR A 117 13.77 0.89 16.75
N THR A 118 14.97 1.43 16.51
CA THR A 118 16.21 0.95 17.15
C THR A 118 16.21 1.17 18.66
N ASP A 119 15.63 2.30 19.13
CA ASP A 119 15.51 2.60 20.56
C ASP A 119 14.61 1.59 21.27
N ILE A 120 13.49 1.21 20.66
CA ILE A 120 12.61 0.17 21.20
C ILE A 120 13.33 -1.18 21.26
N ILE A 121 14.09 -1.53 20.22
CA ILE A 121 14.88 -2.78 20.21
C ILE A 121 15.92 -2.76 21.34
N ALA A 122 16.64 -1.63 21.52
CA ALA A 122 17.64 -1.48 22.57
C ALA A 122 17.03 -1.57 23.97
N GLU A 123 15.84 -0.99 24.18
CA GLU A 123 15.08 -1.08 25.43
C GLU A 123 14.70 -2.53 25.75
N ILE A 124 14.10 -3.25 24.79
CA ILE A 124 13.72 -4.65 24.98
C ILE A 124 14.97 -5.50 25.25
N ALA A 125 16.04 -5.32 24.46
CA ALA A 125 17.28 -6.05 24.64
C ALA A 125 17.88 -5.83 26.03
N THR A 126 17.86 -4.58 26.53
CA THR A 126 18.34 -4.25 27.88
C THR A 126 17.47 -4.89 28.96
N ALA A 127 16.14 -4.81 28.82
CA ALA A 127 15.19 -5.36 29.79
C ALA A 127 15.30 -6.89 29.92
N HIS A 128 15.60 -7.57 28.82
CA HIS A 128 15.73 -9.03 28.76
C HIS A 128 17.19 -9.54 28.82
N GLN A 129 18.16 -8.65 28.97
CA GLN A 129 19.60 -8.96 28.98
C GLN A 129 20.07 -9.72 27.72
N TRP A 130 19.48 -9.39 26.56
CA TRP A 130 19.96 -9.86 25.26
C TRP A 130 21.01 -8.91 24.71
N HIS A 131 21.76 -9.40 23.73
CA HIS A 131 22.74 -8.63 22.98
C HIS A 131 22.47 -8.80 21.49
N PHE A 132 22.45 -7.70 20.76
CA PHE A 132 22.29 -7.71 19.31
C PHE A 132 23.19 -6.70 18.65
N ARG A 133 23.67 -7.07 17.46
CA ARG A 133 24.30 -6.16 16.52
C ARG A 133 23.30 -5.76 15.44
N ILE A 134 22.95 -4.48 15.41
CA ILE A 134 21.96 -3.90 14.51
C ILE A 134 22.65 -3.14 13.38
N ALA A 135 22.28 -3.41 12.12
CA ALA A 135 22.58 -2.53 11.00
C ALA A 135 21.42 -1.56 10.77
N ALA A 136 21.61 -0.30 11.16
CA ALA A 136 20.65 0.78 10.91
C ALA A 136 20.96 1.46 9.56
N ILE A 137 20.13 1.22 8.55
CA ILE A 137 20.29 1.80 7.21
C ILE A 137 19.42 3.05 7.10
N LYS A 138 20.05 4.21 6.91
CA LYS A 138 19.38 5.51 6.85
C LYS A 138 19.46 6.12 5.46
N PHE A 139 18.63 7.13 5.18
CA PHE A 139 18.75 7.94 3.98
C PHE A 139 19.58 9.20 4.26
N GLU A 140 20.72 9.35 3.57
CA GLU A 140 21.53 10.55 3.64
C GLU A 140 21.02 11.58 2.63
N GLU A 141 20.16 12.47 3.12
CA GLU A 141 19.50 13.44 2.27
C GLU A 141 20.42 14.63 1.91
N HIS A 142 20.92 14.65 0.67
CA HIS A 142 21.61 15.81 0.12
C HIS A 142 20.67 16.62 -0.79
N ARG A 143 19.94 17.57 -0.21
CA ARG A 143 18.98 18.43 -0.93
C ARG A 143 19.61 19.12 -2.15
N ASP A 144 20.84 19.58 -2.03
CA ASP A 144 21.58 20.18 -3.14
C ASP A 144 21.87 19.18 -4.27
N THR A 145 22.17 17.93 -3.94
CA THR A 145 22.37 16.86 -4.93
C THR A 145 21.08 16.54 -5.68
N ILE A 146 19.94 16.54 -5.00
CA ILE A 146 18.62 16.38 -5.64
C ILE A 146 18.36 17.55 -6.61
N LEU A 147 18.61 18.79 -6.17
CA LEU A 147 18.47 19.98 -7.02
C LEU A 147 19.42 19.97 -8.23
N GLN A 148 20.67 19.56 -8.04
CA GLN A 148 21.65 19.41 -9.12
C GLN A 148 21.21 18.33 -10.13
N SER A 149 20.73 17.18 -9.63
CA SER A 149 20.21 16.10 -10.47
C SER A 149 18.97 16.52 -11.26
N LEU A 150 18.08 17.30 -10.64
CA LEU A 150 16.93 17.89 -11.33
C LEU A 150 17.37 18.81 -12.48
N ARG A 151 18.31 19.72 -12.23
CA ARG A 151 18.86 20.63 -13.25
C ARG A 151 19.56 19.90 -14.39
N ALA A 152 20.20 18.76 -14.09
CA ALA A 152 20.84 17.90 -15.08
C ALA A 152 19.85 17.05 -15.89
N GLY A 153 18.55 17.09 -15.60
CA GLY A 153 17.54 16.27 -16.27
C GLY A 153 17.60 14.78 -15.88
N HIS A 154 18.15 14.48 -14.71
CA HIS A 154 18.30 13.10 -14.20
C HIS A 154 17.15 12.66 -13.29
N ILE A 155 16.09 13.46 -13.18
CA ILE A 155 14.89 13.15 -12.40
C ILE A 155 13.67 13.14 -13.31
N GLN A 156 12.87 12.08 -13.21
CA GLN A 156 11.63 11.90 -13.97
C GLN A 156 10.44 11.58 -13.07
N SER A 157 9.24 11.97 -13.49
CA SER A 157 8.00 11.73 -12.73
C SER A 157 7.63 10.26 -12.72
N CYS A 158 7.20 9.76 -11.56
CA CYS A 158 6.61 8.44 -11.46
C CYS A 158 5.19 8.48 -12.02
N SER A 159 4.98 7.81 -13.15
CA SER A 159 3.67 7.58 -13.75
C SER A 159 2.84 8.88 -13.89
N SER A 160 1.77 9.03 -13.12
CA SER A 160 0.86 10.18 -13.17
C SER A 160 1.25 11.37 -12.28
N ALA A 161 2.41 11.32 -11.62
CA ALA A 161 2.91 12.46 -10.84
C ALA A 161 3.21 13.68 -11.73
N PRO A 162 2.96 14.91 -11.25
CA PRO A 162 3.28 16.12 -12.01
C PRO A 162 4.81 16.29 -12.18
N PRO A 163 5.29 17.07 -13.15
CA PRO A 163 6.72 17.38 -13.29
C PRO A 163 7.29 18.05 -12.03
N LEU A 164 8.47 17.61 -11.59
CA LEU A 164 9.16 18.18 -10.43
C LEU A 164 9.69 19.59 -10.71
N ARG A 165 9.39 20.55 -9.83
CA ARG A 165 9.98 21.89 -9.88
C ARG A 165 10.95 22.09 -8.72
N GLU A 166 11.93 22.99 -8.90
CA GLU A 166 12.88 23.31 -7.82
C GLU A 166 12.19 23.79 -6.53
N VAL A 167 11.07 24.51 -6.64
CA VAL A 167 10.31 24.99 -5.48
C VAL A 167 9.71 23.83 -4.69
N ASP A 168 9.30 22.75 -5.36
CA ASP A 168 8.73 21.56 -4.71
C ASP A 168 9.80 20.86 -3.87
N VAL A 169 11.03 20.81 -4.38
CA VAL A 169 12.20 20.31 -3.64
C VAL A 169 12.56 21.25 -2.50
N LYS A 170 12.55 22.57 -2.68
CA LYS A 170 12.91 23.53 -1.62
C LYS A 170 11.90 23.57 -0.48
N ASN A 171 10.61 23.45 -0.79
CA ASN A 171 9.53 23.52 0.20
C ASN A 171 9.25 22.18 0.91
N ALA A 172 9.83 21.07 0.44
CA ALA A 172 9.59 19.78 1.07
C ALA A 172 10.14 19.77 2.51
N CYS A 173 9.27 19.56 3.49
CA CYS A 173 9.63 19.47 4.90
C CYS A 173 10.11 18.07 5.31
N GLY A 174 9.82 17.06 4.48
CA GLY A 174 10.36 15.71 4.63
C GLY A 174 10.59 15.08 3.26
N VAL A 175 11.74 14.44 3.08
CA VAL A 175 12.10 13.69 1.88
C VAL A 175 12.71 12.35 2.29
N VAL A 176 12.29 11.29 1.62
CA VAL A 176 12.87 9.96 1.73
C VAL A 176 13.14 9.41 0.34
N ALA A 177 14.05 8.44 0.24
CA ALA A 177 14.28 7.71 -1.00
C ALA A 177 14.05 6.21 -0.77
N GLN A 178 13.29 5.57 -1.65
CA GLN A 178 13.17 4.11 -1.65
C GLN A 178 14.47 3.47 -2.13
N MET A 179 15.14 2.76 -1.23
CA MET A 179 16.27 1.91 -1.56
C MET A 179 15.85 0.56 -2.15
N GLY A 180 16.72 -0.04 -2.96
CA GLY A 180 16.60 -1.43 -3.40
C GLY A 180 17.21 -2.44 -2.42
N PRO A 181 17.44 -3.69 -2.85
CA PRO A 181 18.00 -4.74 -2.00
C PRO A 181 19.49 -4.55 -1.65
N GLU A 182 20.22 -3.69 -2.36
CA GLU A 182 21.68 -3.57 -2.28
C GLU A 182 22.19 -3.15 -0.88
N PRO A 183 21.61 -2.14 -0.20
CA PRO A 183 22.03 -1.81 1.15
C PRO A 183 21.82 -2.96 2.16
N PHE A 184 20.74 -3.72 2.02
CA PHE A 184 20.47 -4.90 2.85
C PHE A 184 21.50 -6.01 2.57
N MET A 185 21.81 -6.29 1.29
CA MET A 185 22.83 -7.28 0.93
C MET A 185 24.21 -6.90 1.49
N LYS A 186 24.56 -5.61 1.45
CA LYS A 186 25.80 -5.10 2.05
C LYS A 186 25.83 -5.33 3.57
N ALA A 187 24.73 -5.10 4.27
CA ALA A 187 24.62 -5.37 5.70
C ALA A 187 24.68 -6.88 6.01
N LEU A 188 23.99 -7.71 5.23
CA LEU A 188 23.99 -9.18 5.38
C LEU A 188 25.35 -9.82 5.12
N ALA A 189 26.25 -9.15 4.39
CA ALA A 189 27.61 -9.63 4.15
C ALA A 189 28.45 -9.71 5.45
N ASP A 190 28.08 -8.96 6.49
CA ASP A 190 28.62 -9.15 7.84
C ASP A 190 27.77 -10.21 8.58
N PRO A 191 28.27 -11.45 8.78
CA PRO A 191 27.50 -12.52 9.39
C PRO A 191 27.11 -12.22 10.84
N SER A 192 27.82 -11.30 11.52
CA SER A 192 27.57 -10.89 12.90
C SER A 192 26.37 -9.96 13.06
N VAL A 193 25.81 -9.42 11.98
CA VAL A 193 24.60 -8.58 12.05
C VAL A 193 23.38 -9.45 12.34
N ASP A 194 22.77 -9.29 13.50
CA ASP A 194 21.57 -10.03 13.90
C ASP A 194 20.29 -9.42 13.32
N ILE A 195 20.26 -8.09 13.29
CA ILE A 195 19.06 -7.30 12.98
C ILE A 195 19.40 -6.23 11.94
N ILE A 196 18.53 -6.03 10.96
CA ILE A 196 18.60 -4.88 10.03
C ILE A 196 17.34 -4.04 10.20
N VAL A 197 17.52 -2.74 10.47
CA VAL A 197 16.45 -1.75 10.52
C VAL A 197 16.74 -0.72 9.45
N ALA A 198 15.87 -0.63 8.44
CA ALA A 198 16.09 0.24 7.29
C ALA A 198 15.02 1.32 7.18
N ALA A 199 15.46 2.49 6.69
CA ALA A 199 14.64 3.59 6.23
C ALA A 199 13.77 3.18 5.02
N ARG A 200 13.12 4.17 4.39
CA ARG A 200 12.20 3.95 3.28
C ARG A 200 12.84 3.04 2.23
N SER A 201 12.16 1.94 1.94
CA SER A 201 12.63 0.91 1.01
C SER A 201 11.55 0.61 -0.02
N TYR A 202 11.94 0.01 -1.13
CA TYR A 202 11.00 -0.72 -1.96
C TYR A 202 10.53 -1.94 -1.17
N ASP A 203 9.21 -2.13 -1.03
CA ASP A 203 8.63 -3.06 -0.05
C ASP A 203 9.20 -4.51 -0.13
N PRO A 204 9.48 -5.10 -1.31
CA PRO A 204 10.16 -6.40 -1.43
C PRO A 204 11.66 -6.44 -1.04
N ALA A 205 12.33 -5.29 -0.92
CA ALA A 205 13.79 -5.20 -0.83
C ALA A 205 14.45 -6.09 0.24
N PRO A 206 13.98 -6.16 1.51
CA PRO A 206 14.62 -7.03 2.50
C PRO A 206 14.47 -8.51 2.16
N PHE A 207 13.34 -8.91 1.55
CA PHE A 207 13.10 -10.28 1.10
C PHE A 207 14.02 -10.66 -0.05
N ILE A 208 14.12 -9.78 -1.04
CA ILE A 208 15.00 -9.97 -2.20
C ILE A 208 16.44 -10.12 -1.73
N ALA A 209 16.91 -9.21 -0.89
CA ALA A 209 18.28 -9.20 -0.38
C ALA A 209 18.60 -10.48 0.38
N PHE A 210 17.72 -10.92 1.28
CA PHE A 210 17.94 -12.14 2.04
C PHE A 210 17.93 -13.40 1.15
N CYS A 211 17.01 -13.47 0.19
CA CYS A 211 16.95 -14.57 -0.77
C CYS A 211 18.22 -14.66 -1.64
N MET A 212 18.63 -13.54 -2.25
CA MET A 212 19.82 -13.49 -3.10
C MET A 212 21.10 -13.76 -2.31
N HIS A 213 21.19 -13.26 -1.06
CA HIS A 213 22.31 -13.56 -0.16
C HIS A 213 22.46 -15.07 0.13
N ARG A 214 21.35 -15.84 0.08
CA ARG A 214 21.34 -17.29 0.24
C ARG A 214 21.33 -18.07 -1.08
N GLY A 215 21.56 -17.41 -2.22
CA GLY A 215 21.72 -18.05 -3.52
C GLY A 215 20.42 -18.35 -4.28
N VAL A 216 19.29 -17.76 -3.89
CA VAL A 216 18.05 -17.84 -4.68
C VAL A 216 18.21 -17.01 -5.96
N GLN A 217 17.69 -17.49 -7.08
CA GLN A 217 17.69 -16.76 -8.35
C GLN A 217 16.94 -15.42 -8.22
N GLU A 218 17.47 -14.38 -8.87
CA GLU A 218 16.98 -13.01 -8.77
C GLU A 218 15.47 -12.91 -9.00
N ALA A 219 14.97 -13.36 -10.15
CA ALA A 219 13.54 -13.26 -10.47
C ALA A 219 12.62 -13.97 -9.45
N THR A 220 13.09 -15.06 -8.84
CA THR A 220 12.37 -15.80 -7.80
C THR A 220 12.33 -15.01 -6.50
N ALA A 221 13.47 -14.41 -6.11
CA ALA A 221 13.59 -13.53 -4.94
C ALA A 221 12.68 -12.29 -5.05
N TRP A 222 12.62 -11.68 -6.23
CA TRP A 222 11.71 -10.56 -6.52
C TRP A 222 10.24 -10.95 -6.42
N HIS A 223 9.87 -12.12 -6.95
CA HIS A 223 8.48 -12.56 -6.96
C HIS A 223 7.99 -12.96 -5.56
N VAL A 224 8.79 -13.69 -4.76
CA VAL A 224 8.38 -14.03 -3.39
C VAL A 224 8.23 -12.76 -2.56
N GLY A 225 9.18 -11.83 -2.65
CA GLY A 225 9.14 -10.57 -1.90
C GLY A 225 7.87 -9.79 -2.17
N LYS A 226 7.48 -9.64 -3.45
CA LYS A 226 6.22 -8.98 -3.81
C LYS A 226 4.98 -9.63 -3.17
N ILE A 227 4.95 -10.96 -3.05
CA ILE A 227 3.75 -11.63 -2.54
C ILE A 227 3.66 -11.54 -1.02
N ILE A 228 4.79 -11.73 -0.32
CA ILE A 228 4.78 -11.86 1.14
C ILE A 228 5.07 -10.55 1.88
N GLU A 229 5.43 -9.45 1.20
CA GLU A 229 5.60 -8.12 1.82
C GLU A 229 4.36 -7.69 2.62
N CYS A 230 3.17 -8.05 2.13
CA CYS A 230 1.90 -7.76 2.81
C CYS A 230 1.44 -8.88 3.76
N GLY A 231 2.29 -9.87 4.05
CA GLY A 231 1.93 -11.07 4.80
C GLY A 231 0.96 -12.01 4.06
N ALA A 232 0.08 -12.70 4.78
CA ALA A 232 -0.82 -13.71 4.21
C ALA A 232 -2.10 -13.15 3.54
N LEU A 233 -2.06 -11.92 3.00
CA LEU A 233 -3.19 -11.37 2.25
C LEU A 233 -3.52 -12.16 0.96
N CYS A 234 -2.58 -12.97 0.48
CA CYS A 234 -2.77 -13.89 -0.64
C CYS A 234 -3.48 -15.21 -0.25
N ALA A 235 -3.76 -15.45 1.04
CA ALA A 235 -4.48 -16.62 1.52
C ALA A 235 -6.01 -16.44 1.45
N VAL A 236 -6.73 -17.57 1.57
CA VAL A 236 -8.18 -17.63 1.65
C VAL A 236 -8.60 -18.46 2.88
N PRO A 237 -9.36 -17.87 3.84
CA PRO A 237 -9.60 -16.43 3.98
C PRO A 237 -8.30 -15.64 4.15
N LYS A 238 -8.35 -14.31 3.95
CA LYS A 238 -7.18 -13.43 4.11
C LYS A 238 -6.59 -13.60 5.51
N GLY A 239 -5.29 -13.86 5.56
CA GLY A 239 -4.54 -14.00 6.81
C GLY A 239 -3.56 -12.87 7.06
N ARG A 240 -2.76 -13.02 8.12
CA ARG A 240 -1.67 -12.10 8.48
C ARG A 240 -0.30 -12.75 8.27
N SER A 241 -0.12 -13.94 8.82
CA SER A 241 1.16 -14.62 8.94
C SER A 241 1.37 -15.66 7.83
N ILE A 242 2.52 -15.62 7.16
CA ILE A 242 2.87 -16.54 6.07
C ILE A 242 4.32 -17.01 6.16
N VAL A 243 4.54 -18.27 5.78
CA VAL A 243 5.88 -18.84 5.61
C VAL A 243 6.12 -19.05 4.11
N ALA A 244 7.28 -18.61 3.65
CA ALA A 244 7.81 -18.94 2.33
C ALA A 244 8.93 -19.96 2.47
N THR A 245 8.79 -21.13 1.86
CA THR A 245 9.88 -22.10 1.72
C THR A 245 10.57 -21.85 0.40
N MET A 246 11.85 -21.50 0.45
CA MET A 246 12.64 -21.06 -0.69
C MET A 246 13.44 -22.21 -1.29
N TYR A 247 13.40 -22.31 -2.62
CA TYR A 247 14.29 -23.11 -3.45
C TYR A 247 15.11 -22.18 -4.35
N GLU A 248 16.04 -22.74 -5.13
CA GLU A 248 16.88 -21.95 -6.03
C GLU A 248 16.04 -21.18 -7.07
N ASP A 249 15.06 -21.83 -7.68
CA ASP A 249 14.28 -21.33 -8.83
C ASP A 249 12.76 -21.31 -8.61
N CYS A 250 12.29 -21.64 -7.41
CA CYS A 250 10.88 -21.56 -7.03
C CYS A 250 10.71 -21.31 -5.52
N PHE A 251 9.47 -21.10 -5.10
CA PHE A 251 9.12 -21.01 -3.68
C PHE A 251 7.73 -21.54 -3.41
N ASP A 252 7.52 -21.99 -2.17
CA ASP A 252 6.23 -22.48 -1.67
C ASP A 252 5.68 -21.52 -0.63
N LEU A 253 4.40 -21.16 -0.75
CA LEU A 253 3.72 -20.26 0.17
C LEU A 253 2.70 -21.02 1.01
N THR A 254 2.85 -20.94 2.33
CA THR A 254 1.98 -21.62 3.30
C THR A 254 1.53 -20.63 4.39
N PRO A 255 0.21 -20.36 4.54
CA PRO A 255 -0.29 -19.58 5.66
C PRO A 255 -0.18 -20.37 6.97
N THR A 256 0.10 -19.68 8.08
CA THR A 256 0.32 -20.33 9.38
C THR A 256 -0.97 -20.87 10.01
N GLU A 257 -2.09 -20.19 9.79
CA GLU A 257 -3.36 -20.57 10.42
C GLU A 257 -3.98 -21.78 9.72
N SER A 258 -4.27 -22.85 10.47
CA SER A 258 -4.86 -24.10 9.96
C SER A 258 -6.21 -23.97 9.23
N SER A 259 -6.90 -22.85 9.37
CA SER A 259 -8.16 -22.54 8.68
C SER A 259 -7.95 -21.93 7.28
N GLN A 260 -6.75 -21.42 7.00
CA GLN A 260 -6.40 -20.69 5.78
C GLN A 260 -5.69 -21.56 4.76
N ARG A 261 -5.74 -21.20 3.48
CA ARG A 261 -4.90 -21.82 2.44
C ARG A 261 -4.52 -20.83 1.35
N CYS A 262 -3.40 -21.05 0.69
CA CYS A 262 -3.11 -20.45 -0.59
C CYS A 262 -3.78 -21.25 -1.70
N THR A 263 -4.30 -20.57 -2.72
CA THR A 263 -4.81 -21.19 -3.95
C THR A 263 -4.08 -20.57 -5.14
N PRO A 264 -3.93 -21.27 -6.27
CA PRO A 264 -3.27 -20.72 -7.45
C PRO A 264 -3.81 -19.33 -7.84
N VAL A 265 -5.14 -19.18 -7.86
CA VAL A 265 -5.81 -17.91 -8.18
C VAL A 265 -5.56 -16.85 -7.11
N SER A 266 -5.60 -17.18 -5.82
CA SER A 266 -5.41 -16.17 -4.76
C SER A 266 -3.98 -15.64 -4.69
N VAL A 267 -2.99 -16.50 -4.97
CA VAL A 267 -1.58 -16.13 -5.04
C VAL A 267 -1.31 -15.29 -6.29
N ALA A 268 -1.78 -15.73 -7.46
CA ALA A 268 -1.69 -14.94 -8.70
C ALA A 268 -2.41 -13.58 -8.56
N ALA A 269 -3.56 -13.55 -7.88
CA ALA A 269 -4.33 -12.32 -7.68
C ALA A 269 -3.64 -11.26 -6.81
N HIS A 270 -2.67 -11.68 -5.98
CA HIS A 270 -1.95 -10.74 -5.13
C HIS A 270 -0.98 -9.86 -5.93
N THR A 271 -0.59 -10.25 -7.15
CA THR A 271 0.25 -9.42 -8.03
C THR A 271 -0.47 -8.17 -8.54
N LEU A 272 -1.81 -8.16 -8.54
CA LEU A 272 -2.62 -6.97 -8.87
C LEU A 272 -2.62 -5.92 -7.75
N TYR A 273 -2.41 -6.36 -6.50
CA TYR A 273 -2.67 -5.54 -5.32
C TYR A 273 -1.72 -4.33 -5.28
N GLU A 274 -2.29 -3.12 -5.29
CA GLU A 274 -1.57 -1.83 -5.23
C GLU A 274 -0.60 -1.55 -6.39
N LYS A 275 -0.69 -2.31 -7.49
CA LYS A 275 0.16 -2.12 -8.67
C LYS A 275 -0.64 -1.58 -9.85
N SER A 276 -0.03 -0.71 -10.65
CA SER A 276 -0.67 -0.15 -11.84
C SER A 276 -1.00 -1.23 -12.87
N ARG A 277 -0.17 -2.29 -12.94
CA ARG A 277 -0.36 -3.47 -13.79
C ARG A 277 0.16 -4.75 -13.10
N PRO A 278 -0.39 -5.94 -13.40
CA PRO A 278 -0.07 -7.17 -12.67
C PRO A 278 0.97 -8.09 -13.32
N ASP A 279 1.32 -7.84 -14.58
CA ASP A 279 2.21 -8.67 -15.40
C ASP A 279 3.65 -8.14 -15.45
N GLN A 280 3.83 -6.84 -15.23
CA GLN A 280 5.12 -6.15 -15.22
C GLN A 280 5.18 -5.24 -14.00
N LEU A 281 6.11 -5.54 -13.09
CA LEU A 281 6.28 -4.79 -11.85
C LEU A 281 7.65 -4.11 -11.85
N PRO A 282 7.72 -2.80 -12.21
CA PRO A 282 8.95 -2.04 -12.10
C PRO A 282 9.39 -1.91 -10.64
N GLY A 283 10.69 -2.03 -10.40
CA GLY A 283 11.31 -1.79 -9.10
C GLY A 283 12.76 -1.33 -9.25
N PRO A 284 13.47 -1.12 -8.14
CA PRO A 284 14.86 -0.68 -8.18
C PRO A 284 15.74 -1.59 -9.07
N GLY A 285 16.38 -1.00 -10.07
CA GLY A 285 17.30 -1.72 -10.96
C GLY A 285 16.67 -2.56 -12.07
N GLY A 286 15.34 -2.65 -12.21
CA GLY A 286 14.74 -3.44 -13.27
C GLY A 286 13.21 -3.62 -13.22
N VAL A 287 12.72 -4.57 -14.01
CA VAL A 287 11.31 -4.92 -14.11
C VAL A 287 11.12 -6.42 -13.91
N LEU A 288 10.26 -6.78 -12.96
CA LEU A 288 9.82 -8.15 -12.75
C LEU A 288 8.67 -8.49 -13.70
N HIS A 289 8.84 -9.54 -14.50
CA HIS A 289 7.88 -10.06 -15.45
C HIS A 289 7.23 -11.34 -14.90
N LEU A 290 5.90 -11.39 -14.93
CA LEU A 290 5.08 -12.44 -14.33
C LEU A 290 4.17 -13.16 -15.34
N ASP A 291 4.29 -12.83 -16.62
CA ASP A 291 3.48 -13.35 -17.73
C ASP A 291 3.66 -14.86 -17.97
N ALA A 292 4.80 -15.43 -17.58
CA ALA A 292 5.13 -16.85 -17.74
C ALA A 292 5.07 -17.65 -16.42
N CYS A 293 4.54 -17.06 -15.35
CA CYS A 293 4.52 -17.70 -14.04
C CYS A 293 3.49 -18.84 -13.94
N THR A 294 3.88 -19.92 -13.26
CA THR A 294 3.00 -21.04 -12.92
C THR A 294 2.71 -21.05 -11.41
N TYR A 295 1.47 -21.39 -11.06
CA TYR A 295 0.99 -21.47 -9.68
C TYR A 295 0.38 -22.87 -9.46
N GLU A 296 1.07 -23.72 -8.71
CA GLU A 296 0.69 -25.13 -8.51
C GLU A 296 0.25 -25.36 -7.06
N ALA A 297 -0.95 -25.89 -6.84
CA ALA A 297 -1.38 -26.30 -5.51
C ALA A 297 -0.69 -27.61 -5.12
N LEU A 298 -0.10 -27.67 -3.92
CA LEU A 298 0.56 -28.86 -3.41
C LEU A 298 -0.43 -29.84 -2.75
N PRO A 299 -0.05 -31.13 -2.58
CA PRO A 299 -0.95 -32.18 -2.06
C PRO A 299 -1.52 -31.93 -0.65
N ASP A 300 -0.93 -31.03 0.13
CA ASP A 300 -1.41 -30.67 1.46
C ASP A 300 -2.72 -29.83 1.44
N GLY A 301 -3.13 -29.36 0.26
CA GLY A 301 -4.33 -28.54 0.08
C GLY A 301 -4.24 -27.14 0.69
N ARG A 302 -3.05 -26.71 1.11
CA ARG A 302 -2.80 -25.44 1.81
C ARG A 302 -1.72 -24.59 1.15
N THR A 303 -0.79 -25.24 0.47
CA THR A 303 0.43 -24.62 -0.04
C THR A 303 0.37 -24.47 -1.55
N VAL A 304 0.93 -23.36 -2.05
CA VAL A 304 1.08 -23.11 -3.50
C VAL A 304 2.54 -22.91 -3.83
N ARG A 305 3.02 -23.65 -4.82
CA ARG A 305 4.33 -23.48 -5.45
C ARG A 305 4.25 -22.47 -6.58
N VAL A 306 5.21 -21.56 -6.62
CA VAL A 306 5.31 -20.51 -7.63
C VAL A 306 6.67 -20.59 -8.35
N ARG A 307 6.65 -20.49 -9.68
CA ARG A 307 7.84 -20.62 -10.55
C ARG A 307 7.65 -19.81 -11.83
N GLY A 308 8.74 -19.48 -12.52
CA GLY A 308 8.72 -18.97 -13.90
C GLY A 308 8.74 -17.45 -14.06
N SER A 309 9.01 -16.70 -12.98
CA SER A 309 9.22 -15.25 -13.08
C SER A 309 10.53 -14.93 -13.81
N ARG A 310 10.60 -13.76 -14.44
CA ARG A 310 11.82 -13.24 -15.09
C ARG A 310 12.08 -11.82 -14.62
N PHE A 311 13.36 -11.46 -14.47
CA PHE A 311 13.75 -10.09 -14.13
C PHE A 311 14.57 -9.49 -15.27
N SER A 312 14.18 -8.30 -15.71
CA SER A 312 14.87 -7.55 -16.76
C SER A 312 15.56 -6.35 -16.12
N THR A 313 16.89 -6.35 -16.12
CA THR A 313 17.68 -5.24 -15.58
C THR A 313 17.50 -3.98 -16.43
N SER A 314 17.35 -2.84 -15.77
CA SER A 314 17.30 -1.53 -16.43
C SER A 314 18.70 -1.06 -16.86
N GLU A 315 18.77 -0.23 -17.90
CA GLU A 315 20.04 0.38 -18.36
C GLU A 315 20.67 1.30 -17.29
N HIS A 316 19.83 1.96 -16.50
CA HIS A 316 20.24 2.83 -15.41
C HIS A 316 19.57 2.42 -14.11
N TYR A 317 20.28 2.61 -13.01
CA TYR A 317 19.70 2.44 -11.68
C TYR A 317 19.03 3.73 -11.24
N GLU A 318 17.84 3.60 -10.66
CA GLU A 318 17.06 4.73 -10.17
C GLU A 318 16.54 4.44 -8.76
N ILE A 319 16.55 5.48 -7.93
CA ILE A 319 15.91 5.47 -6.61
C ILE A 319 14.66 6.33 -6.67
N LYS A 320 13.61 5.95 -5.93
CA LYS A 320 12.36 6.70 -5.92
C LYS A 320 12.36 7.70 -4.77
N LEU A 321 12.33 8.99 -5.09
CA LEU A 321 12.17 10.08 -4.14
C LEU A 321 10.68 10.26 -3.79
N GLU A 322 10.37 10.24 -2.51
CA GLU A 322 9.08 10.59 -1.94
C GLU A 322 9.26 11.79 -1.01
N GLY A 323 8.40 12.79 -1.11
CA GLY A 323 8.57 14.02 -0.33
C GLY A 323 7.29 14.80 -0.20
N VAL A 324 7.20 15.59 0.88
CA VAL A 324 5.97 16.27 1.28
C VAL A 324 6.24 17.71 1.68
N GLU A 325 5.27 18.58 1.40
CA GLU A 325 5.26 19.99 1.80
C GLU A 325 4.17 20.19 2.86
N HIS A 326 4.49 20.97 3.90
CA HIS A 326 3.51 21.49 4.85
C HIS A 326 2.75 22.65 4.22
N ILE A 327 1.43 22.53 4.12
CA ILE A 327 0.58 23.49 3.39
C ILE A 327 -0.39 24.27 4.29
N GLY A 328 -0.20 24.19 5.61
CA GLY A 328 -1.02 24.88 6.60
C GLY A 328 -1.62 23.92 7.62
N TYR A 329 -2.68 24.35 8.28
CA TYR A 329 -3.32 23.66 9.39
C TYR A 329 -4.80 23.41 9.12
N ARG A 330 -5.36 22.41 9.80
CA ARG A 330 -6.76 22.00 9.64
C ARG A 330 -7.49 21.94 10.98
N THR A 331 -8.73 22.41 10.94
CA THR A 331 -9.72 22.22 12.00
C THR A 331 -10.97 21.62 11.38
N VAL A 332 -11.57 20.65 12.04
CA VAL A 332 -12.81 20.02 11.58
C VAL A 332 -13.90 20.13 12.62
N TYR A 333 -15.14 20.06 12.16
CA TYR A 333 -16.28 19.77 13.02
C TYR A 333 -17.27 18.86 12.29
N VAL A 334 -17.99 18.04 13.04
CA VAL A 334 -18.90 17.03 12.49
C VAL A 334 -20.26 17.11 13.18
N GLY A 335 -21.34 16.97 12.40
CA GLY A 335 -22.70 16.92 12.93
C GLY A 335 -23.70 16.33 11.95
N GLY A 336 -24.89 16.01 12.44
CA GLY A 336 -25.99 15.44 11.66
C GLY A 336 -27.15 16.42 11.44
N ILE A 337 -27.78 16.36 10.27
CA ILE A 337 -28.98 17.12 9.92
C ILE A 337 -30.09 16.13 9.59
N ARG A 338 -31.21 16.24 10.32
CA ARG A 338 -32.42 15.40 10.15
C ARG A 338 -33.61 16.16 9.57
N ASP A 339 -33.58 17.49 9.60
CA ASP A 339 -34.68 18.34 9.12
C ASP A 339 -34.82 18.22 7.59
N PRO A 340 -35.92 17.65 7.07
CA PRO A 340 -36.11 17.46 5.64
C PRO A 340 -36.16 18.77 4.85
N ILE A 341 -36.59 19.87 5.47
CA ILE A 341 -36.63 21.19 4.81
C ILE A 341 -35.20 21.67 4.56
N LEU A 342 -34.32 21.52 5.56
CA LEU A 342 -32.91 21.88 5.41
C LEU A 342 -32.17 20.92 4.48
N ILE A 343 -32.43 19.61 4.56
CA ILE A 343 -31.81 18.62 3.65
C ILE A 343 -32.13 18.97 2.19
N GLY A 344 -33.37 19.33 1.88
CA GLY A 344 -33.78 19.75 0.53
C GLY A 344 -33.08 21.02 0.04
N ASN A 345 -32.66 21.89 0.95
CA ASN A 345 -32.02 23.18 0.67
C ASN A 345 -30.52 23.23 0.99
N ILE A 346 -29.89 22.08 1.27
CA ILE A 346 -28.56 22.03 1.91
C ILE A 346 -27.49 22.77 1.10
N ASP A 347 -27.50 22.65 -0.23
CA ASP A 347 -26.47 23.29 -1.06
C ASP A 347 -26.54 24.81 -0.99
N ALA A 348 -27.75 25.37 -1.15
CA ALA A 348 -27.98 26.81 -1.05
C ALA A 348 -27.65 27.33 0.36
N PHE A 349 -28.02 26.57 1.40
CA PHE A 349 -27.71 26.92 2.77
C PHE A 349 -26.19 26.98 3.04
N LEU A 350 -25.43 25.97 2.59
CA LEU A 350 -23.98 25.96 2.77
C LEU A 350 -23.26 27.06 1.99
N VAL A 351 -23.80 27.49 0.84
CA VAL A 351 -23.33 28.69 0.13
C VAL A 351 -23.49 29.93 1.02
N SER A 352 -24.65 30.11 1.65
CA SER A 352 -24.89 31.20 2.59
C SER A 352 -23.96 31.15 3.81
N VAL A 353 -23.74 29.97 4.40
CA VAL A 353 -22.79 29.78 5.51
C VAL A 353 -21.37 30.23 5.12
N LYS A 354 -20.91 29.86 3.92
CA LYS A 354 -19.60 30.31 3.41
C LYS A 354 -19.59 31.82 3.20
N ALA A 355 -20.66 32.41 2.66
CA ALA A 355 -20.76 33.84 2.42
C ALA A 355 -20.67 34.64 3.73
N PHE A 356 -21.46 34.27 4.75
CA PHE A 356 -21.40 34.92 6.07
C PHE A 356 -20.02 34.77 6.72
N THR A 357 -19.43 33.58 6.63
CA THR A 357 -18.07 33.38 7.17
C THR A 357 -17.04 34.22 6.42
N THR A 358 -17.15 34.33 5.10
CA THR A 358 -16.25 35.16 4.28
C THR A 358 -16.42 36.65 4.56
N GLU A 359 -17.62 37.10 4.94
CA GLU A 359 -17.86 38.48 5.38
C GLU A 359 -17.18 38.77 6.72
N ALA A 360 -17.28 37.86 7.68
CA ALA A 360 -16.61 37.98 8.98
C ALA A 360 -15.08 37.82 8.90
N PHE A 361 -14.59 37.06 7.91
CA PHE A 361 -13.17 36.82 7.66
C PHE A 361 -12.78 37.23 6.22
N PRO A 362 -12.66 38.53 5.91
CA PRO A 362 -12.43 39.00 4.54
C PRO A 362 -11.17 38.45 3.86
N HIS A 363 -10.14 38.09 4.64
CA HIS A 363 -8.90 37.48 4.16
C HIS A 363 -9.11 36.09 3.55
N MET A 364 -10.28 35.45 3.73
CA MET A 364 -10.66 34.26 2.97
C MET A 364 -10.72 34.51 1.45
N LYS A 365 -10.89 35.78 1.01
CA LYS A 365 -10.90 36.17 -0.40
C LYS A 365 -9.50 36.31 -0.99
N GLU A 366 -8.46 36.33 -0.15
CA GLU A 366 -7.07 36.48 -0.58
C GLU A 366 -6.51 35.13 -1.08
N PRO A 367 -5.58 35.14 -2.05
CA PRO A 367 -4.87 33.92 -2.46
C PRO A 367 -4.16 33.27 -1.26
N GLY A 368 -4.45 31.99 -0.99
CA GLY A 368 -3.91 31.29 0.18
C GLY A 368 -4.61 31.61 1.51
N GLY A 369 -5.68 32.42 1.48
CA GLY A 369 -6.55 32.66 2.61
C GLY A 369 -7.31 31.40 3.06
N PRO A 370 -7.91 31.41 4.27
CA PRO A 370 -8.61 30.26 4.81
C PRO A 370 -9.70 29.74 3.89
N GLN A 371 -9.85 28.42 3.84
CA GLN A 371 -10.83 27.73 3.00
C GLN A 371 -11.75 26.87 3.85
N ILE A 372 -13.01 26.77 3.42
CA ILE A 372 -14.02 25.91 4.05
C ILE A 372 -14.53 24.91 3.00
N THR A 373 -14.45 23.63 3.33
CA THR A 373 -14.99 22.53 2.54
C THR A 373 -16.02 21.77 3.37
N PHE A 374 -17.17 21.45 2.77
CA PHE A 374 -18.19 20.63 3.41
C PHE A 374 -18.27 19.28 2.71
N HIS A 375 -18.20 18.21 3.50
CA HIS A 375 -18.35 16.83 3.05
C HIS A 375 -19.69 16.30 3.57
N LEU A 376 -20.59 15.94 2.65
CA LEU A 376 -21.98 15.55 2.96
C LEU A 376 -22.19 14.04 2.85
N TYR A 377 -22.05 13.33 3.96
CA TYR A 377 -22.38 11.91 4.06
C TYR A 377 -23.89 11.71 3.98
N GLY A 378 -24.34 10.69 3.24
CA GLY A 378 -25.74 10.55 2.82
C GLY A 378 -26.07 11.29 1.52
N LYS A 379 -25.14 12.08 0.96
CA LYS A 379 -25.31 12.72 -0.34
C LYS A 379 -24.22 12.33 -1.32
N ASN A 380 -22.99 12.79 -1.11
CA ASN A 380 -21.88 12.54 -2.04
C ASN A 380 -20.48 12.70 -1.40
N ALA A 381 -20.34 12.55 -0.07
CA ALA A 381 -19.05 12.75 0.60
C ALA A 381 -17.90 11.90 0.02
N VAL A 382 -18.18 10.66 -0.40
CA VAL A 382 -17.17 9.71 -0.90
C VAL A 382 -16.82 9.98 -2.37
N MET A 383 -17.80 9.89 -3.26
CA MET A 383 -17.59 10.04 -4.71
C MET A 383 -17.49 11.50 -5.17
N GLY A 384 -17.91 12.46 -4.34
CA GLY A 384 -17.86 13.89 -4.64
C GLY A 384 -18.62 14.22 -5.92
N ALA A 385 -17.93 14.85 -6.87
CA ALA A 385 -18.50 15.20 -8.18
C ALA A 385 -18.71 13.99 -9.09
N TRP A 386 -18.14 12.82 -8.77
CA TRP A 386 -18.38 11.58 -9.50
C TRP A 386 -19.67 10.89 -9.08
N GLU A 387 -20.29 11.31 -7.98
CA GLU A 387 -21.61 10.79 -7.62
C GLU A 387 -22.62 11.17 -8.72
N THR A 388 -23.40 10.20 -9.16
CA THR A 388 -24.43 10.37 -10.19
C THR A 388 -25.79 9.94 -9.72
N GLU A 389 -25.86 9.16 -8.64
CA GLU A 389 -27.11 8.75 -8.05
C GLU A 389 -27.61 9.83 -7.08
N SER A 390 -28.92 9.98 -7.04
CA SER A 390 -29.60 10.84 -6.08
C SER A 390 -30.66 10.01 -5.39
N HIS A 391 -30.64 10.00 -4.07
CA HIS A 391 -31.57 9.24 -3.24
C HIS A 391 -32.21 10.17 -2.22
N GLU A 392 -33.48 9.91 -1.88
CA GLU A 392 -34.08 10.54 -0.71
C GLU A 392 -33.43 9.96 0.56
N VAL A 393 -32.88 10.85 1.37
CA VAL A 393 -32.24 10.47 2.63
C VAL A 393 -32.92 11.13 3.80
N HIS A 394 -33.10 10.34 4.85
CA HIS A 394 -33.70 10.83 6.09
C HIS A 394 -32.74 11.76 6.84
N GLU A 395 -31.44 11.52 6.75
CA GLU A 395 -30.41 12.20 7.53
C GLU A 395 -29.15 12.36 6.68
N ILE A 396 -28.45 13.48 6.86
CA ILE A 396 -27.13 13.71 6.28
C ILE A 396 -26.11 14.06 7.38
N GLY A 397 -24.89 13.58 7.21
CA GLY A 397 -23.75 13.96 8.04
C GLY A 397 -22.94 15.06 7.36
N VAL A 398 -22.62 16.13 8.09
CA VAL A 398 -21.76 17.21 7.62
C VAL A 398 -20.41 17.09 8.34
N LEU A 399 -19.35 16.81 7.58
CA LEU A 399 -17.98 17.03 8.02
C LEU A 399 -17.49 18.32 7.37
N ALA A 400 -17.33 19.37 8.17
CA ALA A 400 -16.71 20.61 7.72
C ALA A 400 -15.20 20.54 7.96
N GLU A 401 -14.45 20.91 6.94
CA GLU A 401 -13.00 21.03 6.96
C GLU A 401 -12.64 22.49 6.73
N VAL A 402 -11.94 23.09 7.69
CA VAL A 402 -11.38 24.44 7.58
C VAL A 402 -9.86 24.35 7.54
N THR A 403 -9.26 24.94 6.51
CA THR A 403 -7.79 25.00 6.37
C THR A 403 -7.29 26.43 6.32
N ALA A 404 -6.18 26.72 6.98
CA ALA A 404 -5.56 28.05 7.01
C ALA A 404 -4.04 27.98 7.20
N ALA A 405 -3.34 29.11 7.02
CA ALA A 405 -1.90 29.19 7.21
C ALA A 405 -1.44 28.93 8.67
N THR A 406 -2.32 29.14 9.66
CA THR A 406 -2.05 28.86 11.08
C THR A 406 -3.19 28.07 11.71
N GLN A 407 -2.88 27.26 12.73
CA GLN A 407 -3.90 26.51 13.49
C GLN A 407 -4.92 27.45 14.13
N HIS A 408 -4.46 28.58 14.67
CA HIS A 408 -5.33 29.59 15.29
C HIS A 408 -6.36 30.16 14.32
N THR A 409 -5.93 30.51 13.09
CA THR A 409 -6.84 30.99 12.06
C THR A 409 -7.83 29.91 11.62
N ALA A 410 -7.37 28.66 11.48
CA ALA A 410 -8.25 27.53 11.13
C ALA A 410 -9.32 27.32 12.22
N ASP A 411 -8.94 27.38 13.49
CA ASP A 411 -9.85 27.27 14.64
C ASP A 411 -10.87 28.42 14.68
N ALA A 412 -10.42 29.67 14.47
CA ALA A 412 -11.30 30.84 14.49
C ALA A 412 -12.37 30.78 13.38
N VAL A 413 -11.96 30.45 12.16
CA VAL A 413 -12.87 30.31 11.01
C VAL A 413 -13.79 29.11 11.18
N ALA A 414 -13.29 27.98 11.70
CA ALA A 414 -14.12 26.81 12.02
C ALA A 414 -15.19 27.13 13.05
N SER A 415 -14.85 27.86 14.10
CA SER A 415 -15.82 28.18 15.16
C SER A 415 -16.92 29.12 14.68
N TYR A 416 -16.58 30.12 13.86
CA TYR A 416 -17.57 31.00 13.27
C TYR A 416 -18.45 30.28 12.24
N SER A 417 -17.84 29.52 11.32
CA SER A 417 -18.60 28.76 10.31
C SER A 417 -19.52 27.71 10.93
N ARG A 418 -19.10 27.05 12.01
CA ARG A 418 -19.96 26.16 12.80
C ARG A 418 -21.15 26.91 13.40
N THR A 419 -20.92 28.12 13.93
CA THR A 419 -21.99 28.96 14.50
C THR A 419 -22.99 29.37 13.43
N MET A 420 -22.52 29.73 12.23
CA MET A 420 -23.37 30.02 11.07
C MET A 420 -24.11 28.77 10.58
N LEU A 421 -23.48 27.60 10.61
CA LEU A 421 -24.15 26.34 10.28
C LEU A 421 -25.28 26.03 11.27
N LEU A 422 -25.07 26.30 12.56
CA LEU A 422 -26.05 26.03 13.63
C LEU A 422 -27.22 27.02 13.63
N HIS A 423 -26.98 28.30 13.40
CA HIS A 423 -27.99 29.37 13.58
C HIS A 423 -28.40 30.10 12.30
N GLY A 424 -27.73 29.84 11.17
CA GLY A 424 -28.03 30.49 9.90
C GLY A 424 -29.46 30.21 9.45
N SER A 425 -30.12 31.21 8.86
CA SER A 425 -31.45 31.03 8.30
C SER A 425 -31.41 30.36 6.93
N TYR A 426 -32.49 29.65 6.59
CA TYR A 426 -32.71 29.06 5.28
C TYR A 426 -34.19 29.16 4.90
N GLU A 427 -34.47 28.99 3.61
CA GLU A 427 -35.82 29.10 3.09
C GLU A 427 -36.76 28.05 3.70
N GLY A 428 -37.92 28.50 4.20
CA GLY A 428 -38.91 27.61 4.82
C GLY A 428 -38.54 27.13 6.23
N GLN A 429 -37.51 27.67 6.88
CA GLN A 429 -37.10 27.28 8.23
C GLN A 429 -38.25 27.39 9.25
N LEU A 430 -38.51 26.29 9.96
CA LEU A 430 -39.45 26.22 11.09
C LEU A 430 -38.75 26.01 12.44
N ALA A 431 -37.68 25.20 12.45
CA ALA A 431 -36.90 24.93 13.64
C ALA A 431 -35.92 26.07 13.93
N THR A 432 -36.07 26.72 15.09
CA THR A 432 -35.24 27.85 15.54
C THR A 432 -34.24 27.48 16.64
N GLY A 433 -34.29 26.24 17.16
CA GLY A 433 -33.41 25.75 18.23
C GLY A 433 -31.99 25.37 17.77
N GLY A 434 -31.77 25.25 16.46
CA GLY A 434 -30.49 24.88 15.85
C GLY A 434 -30.67 23.94 14.66
N ASN A 435 -29.83 24.10 13.64
CA ASN A 435 -29.95 23.39 12.36
C ASN A 435 -29.23 22.03 12.32
N ILE A 436 -28.30 21.77 13.24
CA ILE A 436 -27.39 20.61 13.20
C ILE A 436 -27.17 20.05 14.60
N ALA A 437 -27.14 18.72 14.72
CA ALA A 437 -26.85 18.00 15.94
C ALA A 437 -25.36 17.64 16.03
N PHE A 438 -24.68 18.04 17.12
CA PHE A 438 -23.27 17.74 17.35
C PHE A 438 -23.10 16.57 18.34
N PRO A 439 -22.33 15.52 18.00
CA PRO A 439 -22.19 14.33 18.85
C PRO A 439 -21.06 14.41 19.90
N LEU A 440 -20.19 15.42 19.84
CA LEU A 440 -18.95 15.49 20.62
C LEU A 440 -18.73 16.86 21.23
N THR A 441 -17.97 16.93 22.32
CA THR A 441 -17.44 18.18 22.90
C THR A 441 -15.93 18.04 23.16
N PRO A 442 -15.08 19.00 22.76
CA PRO A 442 -15.41 20.25 22.07
C PRO A 442 -16.02 20.03 20.67
N LEU A 443 -16.77 21.01 20.17
CA LEU A 443 -17.54 20.87 18.91
C LEU A 443 -16.63 20.89 17.68
N GLU A 444 -15.50 21.60 17.78
CA GLU A 444 -14.42 21.68 16.80
C GLU A 444 -13.20 20.89 17.31
N THR A 445 -12.48 20.25 16.40
CA THR A 445 -11.23 19.54 16.70
C THR A 445 -10.11 20.06 15.82
N SER A 446 -9.07 20.60 16.44
CA SER A 446 -7.81 20.95 15.77
C SER A 446 -7.10 19.67 15.35
N ILE A 447 -7.03 19.41 14.05
CA ILE A 447 -6.36 18.23 13.48
C ILE A 447 -4.84 18.46 13.43
N GLY A 448 -4.41 19.70 13.26
CA GLY A 448 -3.00 20.06 13.19
C GLY A 448 -2.52 20.28 11.75
N PRO A 449 -1.22 20.07 11.49
CA PRO A 449 -0.62 20.37 10.20
C PRO A 449 -1.17 19.48 9.08
N VAL A 450 -1.29 20.07 7.90
CA VAL A 450 -1.73 19.44 6.66
C VAL A 450 -0.55 19.38 5.71
N PHE A 451 -0.43 18.25 5.02
CA PHE A 451 0.64 18.00 4.09
C PHE A 451 0.10 17.60 2.72
N LYS A 452 0.92 17.75 1.69
CA LYS A 452 0.69 17.16 0.37
C LYS A 452 1.98 16.51 -0.13
N PHE A 453 1.87 15.48 -0.96
CA PHE A 453 3.01 14.96 -1.70
C PHE A 453 3.50 16.00 -2.72
N THR A 454 4.81 16.25 -2.74
CA THR A 454 5.49 17.14 -3.69
C THR A 454 6.57 16.41 -4.49
N LEU A 455 7.18 15.37 -3.93
CA LEU A 455 8.08 14.48 -4.65
C LEU A 455 7.45 13.09 -4.74
N TYR A 456 7.34 12.58 -5.96
CA TYR A 456 7.08 11.19 -6.29
C TYR A 456 7.75 10.90 -7.64
N HIS A 457 9.08 10.81 -7.62
CA HIS A 457 9.94 10.87 -8.81
C HIS A 457 11.06 9.84 -8.75
N LEU A 458 11.53 9.39 -9.91
CA LEU A 458 12.72 8.53 -10.03
C LEU A 458 13.95 9.42 -10.28
N MET A 459 15.00 9.22 -9.51
CA MET A 459 16.30 9.89 -9.67
C MET A 459 17.35 8.86 -10.08
N LYS A 460 18.03 9.11 -11.20
CA LYS A 460 19.15 8.28 -11.66
C LYS A 460 20.32 8.39 -10.70
N VAL A 461 20.91 7.25 -10.36
CA VAL A 461 22.10 7.15 -9.51
C VAL A 461 23.12 6.20 -10.11
N SER A 462 24.41 6.49 -9.92
CA SER A 462 25.50 5.63 -10.42
C SER A 462 25.79 4.45 -9.50
N ASP A 463 25.52 4.59 -8.21
CA ASP A 463 25.74 3.57 -7.20
C ASP A 463 24.52 3.51 -6.25
N PRO A 464 23.84 2.35 -6.14
CA PRO A 464 22.66 2.18 -5.29
C PRO A 464 22.98 2.26 -3.78
N LEU A 465 24.26 2.33 -3.38
CA LEU A 465 24.66 2.42 -1.97
C LEU A 465 24.94 3.85 -1.50
N THR A 466 25.14 4.79 -2.43
CA THR A 466 25.65 6.14 -2.13
C THR A 466 24.81 6.91 -1.11
N PHE A 467 23.48 6.79 -1.18
CA PHE A 467 22.57 7.54 -0.31
C PHE A 467 22.10 6.76 0.93
N PHE A 468 22.59 5.53 1.11
CA PHE A 468 22.06 4.61 2.12
C PHE A 468 23.17 4.04 3.01
N PRO A 469 23.82 4.89 3.83
CA PRO A 469 24.81 4.40 4.79
C PRO A 469 24.15 3.48 5.82
N ALA A 470 24.87 2.40 6.15
CA ALA A 470 24.51 1.46 7.20
C ALA A 470 25.44 1.68 8.40
N ASN A 471 24.87 2.08 9.54
CA ASN A 471 25.58 2.22 10.79
C ASN A 471 25.36 0.96 11.64
N ILE A 472 26.46 0.39 12.14
CA ILE A 472 26.38 -0.75 13.05
C ILE A 472 26.28 -0.26 14.49
N LEU A 473 25.24 -0.72 15.19
CA LEU A 473 24.94 -0.42 16.57
C LEU A 473 25.03 -1.70 17.39
N GLU A 474 25.69 -1.64 18.54
CA GLU A 474 25.67 -2.71 19.54
C GLU A 474 24.64 -2.33 20.60
N VAL A 475 23.66 -3.20 20.85
CA VAL A 475 22.62 -2.95 21.87
C VAL A 475 22.55 -4.05 22.92
N GLY A 476 22.06 -3.69 24.11
CA GLY A 476 21.92 -4.60 25.24
C GLY A 476 23.19 -4.80 26.06
N ALA A 477 23.23 -5.84 26.89
CA ALA A 477 24.35 -6.14 27.79
C ALA A 477 25.06 -7.42 27.33
N ALA A 478 26.37 -7.53 27.61
CA ALA A 478 27.19 -8.69 27.23
C ALA A 478 26.50 -10.01 27.63
N ALA A 479 26.39 -10.92 26.66
CA ALA A 479 25.57 -12.13 26.74
C ALA A 479 25.76 -12.90 28.05
N VAL A 480 24.65 -13.14 28.76
CA VAL A 480 24.61 -14.22 29.76
C VAL A 480 24.47 -15.53 28.97
N ALA A 481 25.45 -16.42 29.12
CA ALA A 481 25.44 -17.73 28.46
C ALA A 481 24.20 -18.56 28.86
N ASP A 482 23.62 -19.24 27.87
CA ASP A 482 22.57 -20.26 27.99
C ASP A 482 21.42 -19.90 28.94
N THR A 483 20.59 -18.92 28.55
CA THR A 483 19.22 -18.88 29.06
C THR A 483 18.43 -19.95 28.30
N PRO A 484 18.06 -21.10 28.92
CA PRO A 484 17.22 -22.08 28.25
C PRO A 484 15.91 -21.41 27.82
N PRO A 485 15.38 -21.73 26.62
CA PRO A 485 14.12 -21.16 26.19
C PRO A 485 13.07 -21.43 27.26
N PRO A 486 12.23 -20.42 27.60
CA PRO A 486 11.19 -20.62 28.60
C PRO A 486 10.35 -21.84 28.20
N VAL A 487 10.04 -22.71 29.16
CA VAL A 487 9.20 -23.89 28.92
C VAL A 487 7.80 -23.40 28.57
N ARG A 488 7.54 -23.28 27.28
CA ARG A 488 6.22 -22.93 26.73
C ARG A 488 5.32 -24.14 26.90
N ARG A 489 4.08 -23.92 27.34
CA ARG A 489 3.08 -25.00 27.36
C ARG A 489 2.95 -25.54 25.93
N PRO A 490 2.94 -26.87 25.73
CA PRO A 490 2.75 -27.44 24.41
C PRO A 490 1.48 -26.85 23.80
N VAL A 491 1.63 -26.38 22.56
CA VAL A 491 0.53 -25.82 21.78
C VAL A 491 -0.54 -26.90 21.67
N MET A 492 -1.68 -26.69 22.35
CA MET A 492 -2.85 -27.52 22.08
C MET A 492 -3.21 -27.32 20.62
N PRO A 493 -3.43 -28.38 19.83
CA PRO A 493 -3.94 -28.24 18.48
C PRO A 493 -5.18 -27.36 18.54
N LEU A 494 -5.17 -26.24 17.80
CA LEU A 494 -6.38 -25.48 17.57
C LEU A 494 -7.45 -26.48 17.11
N LYS A 495 -8.62 -26.46 17.77
CA LYS A 495 -9.77 -27.23 17.30
C LYS A 495 -9.87 -27.00 15.81
N GLN A 496 -9.85 -28.06 15.01
CA GLN A 496 -10.09 -27.99 13.57
C GLN A 496 -11.39 -27.21 13.35
N LEU A 497 -11.27 -25.91 13.07
CA LEU A 497 -12.39 -25.13 12.59
C LEU A 497 -12.72 -25.71 11.24
N LYS A 498 -14.02 -26.03 11.02
CA LYS A 498 -14.50 -26.62 9.78
C LYS A 498 -13.88 -25.83 8.63
N VAL A 499 -13.12 -26.52 7.78
CA VAL A 499 -12.64 -26.00 6.50
C VAL A 499 -13.83 -25.32 5.84
N VAL A 500 -13.72 -24.02 5.59
CA VAL A 500 -14.73 -23.30 4.82
C VAL A 500 -14.72 -23.96 3.46
N LYS A 501 -15.75 -24.78 3.18
CA LYS A 501 -15.93 -25.41 1.88
C LYS A 501 -15.89 -24.29 0.85
N ASP A 502 -15.15 -24.52 -0.23
CA ASP A 502 -15.30 -23.67 -1.40
C ASP A 502 -16.77 -23.63 -1.76
N VAL A 503 -17.32 -22.41 -1.79
CA VAL A 503 -18.57 -22.19 -2.49
C VAL A 503 -18.22 -22.48 -3.94
N VAL A 504 -18.54 -23.70 -4.38
CA VAL A 504 -18.51 -24.04 -5.80
C VAL A 504 -19.35 -22.95 -6.47
N ALA A 505 -18.73 -22.17 -7.36
CA ALA A 505 -19.43 -21.11 -8.06
C ALA A 505 -20.69 -21.72 -8.66
N ALA A 506 -21.85 -21.17 -8.30
CA ALA A 506 -23.11 -21.64 -8.85
C ALA A 506 -23.03 -21.56 -10.39
N PRO A 507 -23.69 -22.48 -11.11
CA PRO A 507 -23.77 -22.39 -12.56
C PRO A 507 -24.26 -20.99 -12.96
N LEU A 508 -23.57 -20.37 -13.92
CA LEU A 508 -23.95 -19.03 -14.40
C LEU A 508 -25.35 -19.08 -15.01
N LEU A 509 -26.23 -18.19 -14.52
CA LEU A 509 -27.58 -18.07 -15.05
C LEU A 509 -27.56 -17.42 -16.45
N PRO A 510 -28.42 -17.87 -17.38
CA PRO A 510 -28.59 -17.22 -18.67
C PRO A 510 -29.17 -15.81 -18.54
N GLY A 511 -28.83 -14.92 -19.49
CA GLY A 511 -29.34 -13.55 -19.56
C GLY A 511 -28.55 -12.55 -18.72
N PRO A 512 -28.85 -11.24 -18.81
CA PRO A 512 -28.02 -10.17 -18.23
C PRO A 512 -27.72 -10.39 -16.74
N ILE A 513 -26.43 -10.28 -16.36
CA ILE A 513 -25.97 -10.41 -14.97
C ILE A 513 -25.13 -9.19 -14.58
N SER A 514 -25.24 -8.73 -13.33
CA SER A 514 -24.45 -7.62 -12.83
C SER A 514 -23.00 -8.06 -12.55
N ILE A 515 -22.04 -7.12 -12.53
CA ILE A 515 -20.68 -7.41 -12.05
C ILE A 515 -20.69 -7.85 -10.58
N GLN A 516 -21.60 -7.30 -9.75
CA GLN A 516 -21.77 -7.73 -8.37
C GLN A 516 -22.02 -9.24 -8.24
N ASP A 517 -22.87 -9.80 -9.10
CA ASP A 517 -23.24 -11.22 -9.08
C ASP A 517 -22.26 -12.10 -9.87
N LEU A 518 -21.53 -11.51 -10.82
CA LEU A 518 -20.56 -12.21 -11.67
C LEU A 518 -19.17 -12.34 -11.02
N ALA A 519 -18.78 -11.34 -10.22
CA ALA A 519 -17.46 -11.26 -9.61
C ALA A 519 -17.39 -11.97 -8.25
N LYS A 520 -16.21 -12.49 -7.92
CA LYS A 520 -15.87 -12.96 -6.56
C LYS A 520 -15.40 -11.82 -5.69
N VAL A 521 -14.63 -10.88 -6.26
CA VAL A 521 -14.12 -9.69 -5.58
C VAL A 521 -14.20 -8.53 -6.56
N VAL A 522 -14.69 -7.39 -6.09
CA VAL A 522 -14.57 -6.10 -6.75
C VAL A 522 -13.95 -5.17 -5.74
N ARG A 523 -12.85 -4.49 -6.11
CA ARG A 523 -12.15 -3.59 -5.18
C ARG A 523 -11.53 -2.42 -5.91
N SER A 524 -11.29 -1.38 -5.14
CA SER A 524 -10.50 -0.22 -5.55
C SER A 524 -9.42 0.04 -4.52
N LYS A 525 -8.31 0.59 -4.96
CA LYS A 525 -7.16 0.91 -4.10
C LYS A 525 -6.29 1.97 -4.77
N ASN A 526 -5.35 2.55 -4.03
CA ASN A 526 -4.28 3.35 -4.61
C ASN A 526 -3.30 2.49 -5.42
N ALA A 527 -2.72 3.08 -6.48
CA ALA A 527 -1.51 2.59 -7.15
C ALA A 527 -0.42 3.67 -7.06
N GLY A 528 -0.06 4.00 -5.81
CA GLY A 528 0.69 5.21 -5.48
C GLY A 528 -0.21 6.46 -5.31
N PRO A 529 0.37 7.62 -4.96
CA PRO A 529 -0.40 8.79 -4.51
C PRO A 529 -1.22 9.51 -5.58
N PHE A 530 -0.99 9.21 -6.86
CA PHE A 530 -1.58 9.92 -8.00
C PHE A 530 -2.49 9.04 -8.86
N GLU A 531 -2.71 7.78 -8.47
CA GLU A 531 -3.45 6.80 -9.27
C GLU A 531 -4.42 5.98 -8.42
N ILE A 532 -5.57 5.66 -9.01
CA ILE A 532 -6.51 4.68 -8.49
C ILE A 532 -6.48 3.48 -9.40
N THR A 533 -6.54 2.31 -8.77
CA THR A 533 -6.69 1.04 -9.46
C THR A 533 -7.96 0.33 -9.03
N LEU A 534 -8.59 -0.32 -10.01
CA LEU A 534 -9.83 -1.08 -9.91
C LEU A 534 -9.53 -2.51 -10.33
N ASP A 535 -9.92 -3.46 -9.50
CA ASP A 535 -9.77 -4.89 -9.76
C ASP A 535 -11.14 -5.57 -9.71
N ILE A 536 -11.42 -6.41 -10.71
CA ILE A 536 -12.51 -7.38 -10.68
C ILE A 536 -11.85 -8.76 -10.76
N LEU A 537 -12.08 -9.61 -9.76
CA LEU A 537 -11.64 -11.01 -9.75
C LEU A 537 -12.89 -11.88 -9.92
N PHE A 538 -12.92 -12.70 -10.95
CA PHE A 538 -14.09 -13.51 -11.30
C PHE A 538 -14.13 -14.83 -10.53
N ALA A 539 -15.34 -15.32 -10.24
CA ALA A 539 -15.53 -16.54 -9.46
C ALA A 539 -15.14 -17.82 -10.21
N SER A 540 -15.14 -17.79 -11.54
CA SER A 540 -14.84 -18.92 -12.39
C SER A 540 -14.27 -18.47 -13.73
N ARG A 541 -13.64 -19.42 -14.45
CA ARG A 541 -13.19 -19.22 -15.82
C ARG A 541 -14.34 -18.78 -16.74
N GLN A 542 -15.52 -19.39 -16.59
CA GLN A 542 -16.70 -19.07 -17.38
C GLN A 542 -17.16 -17.62 -17.15
N ALA A 543 -17.14 -17.14 -15.90
CA ALA A 543 -17.49 -15.76 -15.57
C ALA A 543 -16.50 -14.75 -16.17
N PHE A 544 -15.21 -15.07 -16.11
CA PHE A 544 -14.14 -14.28 -16.71
C PHE A 544 -14.31 -14.16 -18.24
N GLU A 545 -14.50 -15.28 -18.94
CA GLU A 545 -14.67 -15.26 -20.41
C GLU A 545 -15.94 -14.51 -20.81
N ARG A 546 -17.04 -14.68 -20.06
CA ARG A 546 -18.28 -13.95 -20.33
C ARG A 546 -18.11 -12.44 -20.18
N ALA A 547 -17.46 -11.97 -19.11
CA ALA A 547 -17.16 -10.54 -18.94
C ALA A 547 -16.25 -9.99 -20.05
N LYS A 548 -15.26 -10.78 -20.48
CA LYS A 548 -14.34 -10.44 -21.56
C LYS A 548 -15.03 -10.33 -22.91
N GLN A 549 -15.94 -11.24 -23.23
CA GLN A 549 -16.69 -11.26 -24.49
C GLN A 549 -17.78 -10.19 -24.57
N ALA A 550 -18.39 -9.81 -23.45
CA ALA A 550 -19.44 -8.81 -23.43
C ALA A 550 -18.96 -7.39 -23.80
N ASP A 551 -17.66 -7.12 -23.75
CA ASP A 551 -17.03 -5.85 -24.12
C ASP A 551 -17.65 -4.61 -23.45
N VAL A 552 -18.03 -4.74 -22.17
CA VAL A 552 -18.62 -3.64 -21.37
C VAL A 552 -17.59 -2.94 -20.49
N LEU A 553 -16.45 -3.57 -20.21
CA LEU A 553 -15.38 -3.05 -19.35
C LEU A 553 -14.33 -2.27 -20.17
N THR A 554 -14.79 -1.25 -20.89
CA THR A 554 -14.02 -0.50 -21.89
C THR A 554 -13.62 0.90 -21.40
N THR A 555 -12.71 1.54 -22.13
CA THR A 555 -12.31 2.95 -21.91
C THR A 555 -13.52 3.89 -21.86
N SER A 556 -14.53 3.70 -22.72
CA SER A 556 -15.71 4.57 -22.73
C SER A 556 -16.55 4.42 -21.47
N THR A 557 -16.74 3.18 -20.99
CA THR A 557 -17.45 2.90 -19.74
C THR A 557 -16.74 3.55 -18.54
N ILE A 558 -15.44 3.36 -18.40
CA ILE A 558 -14.68 3.92 -17.26
C ILE A 558 -14.66 5.45 -17.30
N ARG A 559 -14.46 6.06 -18.47
CA ARG A 559 -14.52 7.53 -18.61
C ARG A 559 -15.88 8.08 -18.21
N LYS A 560 -16.96 7.37 -18.54
CA LYS A 560 -18.32 7.77 -18.16
C LYS A 560 -18.54 7.66 -16.64
N LEU A 561 -18.16 6.54 -16.04
CA LEU A 561 -18.37 6.28 -14.60
C LEU A 561 -17.60 7.27 -13.72
N TYR A 562 -16.34 7.57 -14.07
CA TYR A 562 -15.46 8.43 -13.27
C TYR A 562 -15.24 9.82 -13.88
N LYS A 563 -16.06 10.21 -14.86
CA LYS A 563 -16.03 11.54 -15.52
C LYS A 563 -14.63 11.97 -15.96
N LEU A 564 -13.83 11.01 -16.46
CA LEU A 564 -12.46 11.25 -16.90
C LEU A 564 -12.45 12.08 -18.20
N GLN A 565 -11.55 13.06 -18.25
CA GLN A 565 -11.54 14.05 -19.33
C GLN A 565 -10.93 13.45 -20.61
N SER A 566 -9.79 12.78 -20.50
CA SER A 566 -9.09 12.13 -21.62
C SER A 566 -9.08 10.60 -21.49
N ALA A 567 -8.88 9.92 -22.61
CA ALA A 567 -8.50 8.50 -22.58
C ALA A 567 -7.10 8.29 -21.97
N ASP A 568 -6.22 9.29 -22.09
CA ASP A 568 -4.86 9.28 -21.51
C ASP A 568 -4.84 9.40 -19.98
N ASP A 569 -6.01 9.60 -19.36
CA ASP A 569 -6.17 9.51 -17.91
C ASP A 569 -6.24 8.05 -17.46
N ILE A 570 -6.49 7.10 -18.37
CA ILE A 570 -6.41 5.66 -18.10
C ILE A 570 -5.00 5.18 -18.42
N VAL A 571 -4.27 4.76 -17.38
CA VAL A 571 -2.89 4.27 -17.46
C VAL A 571 -2.86 2.81 -17.91
N VAL A 572 -3.78 2.00 -17.40
CA VAL A 572 -3.89 0.56 -17.70
C VAL A 572 -5.36 0.17 -17.80
N LEU A 573 -5.68 -0.69 -18.77
CA LEU A 573 -6.97 -1.35 -18.90
C LEU A 573 -6.75 -2.72 -19.55
N MET A 574 -6.90 -3.81 -18.80
CA MET A 574 -6.61 -5.15 -19.32
C MET A 574 -7.32 -6.26 -18.56
N PHE A 575 -7.48 -7.40 -19.23
CA PHE A 575 -7.75 -8.68 -18.58
C PHE A 575 -6.44 -9.37 -18.22
N PHE A 576 -6.38 -9.96 -17.04
CA PHE A 576 -5.24 -10.71 -16.53
C PHE A 576 -5.67 -12.14 -16.19
N GLU A 577 -5.33 -13.05 -17.08
CA GLU A 577 -5.80 -14.43 -17.09
C GLU A 577 -5.33 -15.28 -15.89
N PRO A 578 -4.06 -15.19 -15.42
CA PRO A 578 -3.58 -16.02 -14.31
C PRO A 578 -4.40 -15.86 -13.01
N ALA A 579 -4.99 -14.68 -12.80
CA ALA A 579 -5.82 -14.38 -11.65
C ALA A 579 -7.34 -14.41 -11.95
N LEU A 580 -7.74 -14.76 -13.18
CA LEU A 580 -9.12 -14.59 -13.67
C LEU A 580 -9.63 -13.18 -13.36
N ALA A 581 -8.90 -12.16 -13.79
CA ALA A 581 -9.14 -10.80 -13.33
C ALA A 581 -9.23 -9.76 -14.47
N TRP A 582 -9.86 -8.63 -14.18
CA TRP A 582 -9.79 -7.41 -14.97
C TRP A 582 -9.17 -6.30 -14.11
N LYS A 583 -8.37 -5.45 -14.74
CA LYS A 583 -7.58 -4.38 -14.11
C LYS A 583 -7.82 -3.07 -14.85
N CYS A 584 -8.11 -2.00 -14.13
CA CYS A 584 -8.05 -0.65 -14.65
C CYS A 584 -7.31 0.26 -13.67
N THR A 585 -6.34 1.03 -14.16
CA THR A 585 -5.64 2.05 -13.38
C THR A 585 -5.77 3.39 -14.08
N PHE A 586 -6.14 4.44 -13.35
CA PHE A 586 -6.33 5.77 -13.90
C PHE A 586 -5.87 6.89 -12.95
N LYS A 587 -5.65 8.08 -13.51
CA LYS A 587 -5.20 9.27 -12.79
C LYS A 587 -6.22 9.75 -11.78
N ARG A 588 -5.76 10.05 -10.57
CA ARG A 588 -6.61 10.68 -9.55
C ARG A 588 -6.88 12.15 -9.88
N PRO A 589 -8.10 12.64 -9.58
CA PRO A 589 -8.43 14.06 -9.74
C PRO A 589 -7.74 14.96 -8.71
N TRP A 590 -7.35 14.41 -7.56
CA TRP A 590 -6.57 15.11 -6.53
C TRP A 590 -5.48 14.17 -5.96
N PRO A 591 -4.33 14.71 -5.53
CA PRO A 591 -3.30 13.92 -4.87
C PRO A 591 -3.83 13.29 -3.57
N GLN A 592 -3.39 12.06 -3.30
CA GLN A 592 -3.77 11.33 -2.11
C GLN A 592 -3.50 12.14 -0.82
N GLY A 593 -4.53 12.23 0.04
CA GLY A 593 -4.41 12.79 1.38
C GLY A 593 -4.25 14.32 1.44
N SER A 594 -4.43 15.04 0.32
CA SER A 594 -4.38 16.50 0.28
C SER A 594 -5.64 17.16 0.88
N ILE A 595 -5.71 18.49 0.84
CA ILE A 595 -6.93 19.24 1.23
C ILE A 595 -8.11 18.77 0.37
N GLY A 596 -9.27 18.54 1.00
CA GLY A 596 -10.47 18.08 0.32
C GLY A 596 -10.48 16.60 -0.08
N GLU A 597 -9.50 15.79 0.35
CA GLU A 597 -9.51 14.34 0.18
C GLU A 597 -10.79 13.72 0.77
N ARG A 598 -11.34 12.73 0.06
CA ARG A 598 -12.61 12.06 0.35
C ARG A 598 -12.43 10.59 0.68
N ASP A 599 -11.42 9.97 0.10
CA ASP A 599 -11.08 8.57 0.30
C ASP A 599 -9.57 8.40 0.12
N THR A 600 -8.81 8.63 1.20
CA THR A 600 -7.34 8.55 1.19
C THR A 600 -6.84 7.18 0.72
N PHE A 601 -7.58 6.10 1.01
CA PHE A 601 -7.22 4.74 0.62
C PHE A 601 -7.73 4.35 -0.77
N GLY A 602 -8.60 5.16 -1.37
CA GLY A 602 -9.29 4.82 -2.62
C GLY A 602 -10.14 3.55 -2.51
N ALA A 603 -10.60 3.20 -1.31
CA ALA A 603 -11.21 1.92 -1.00
C ALA A 603 -12.67 1.76 -1.50
N GLN A 604 -13.39 2.86 -1.69
CA GLN A 604 -14.83 2.86 -2.00
C GLN A 604 -15.15 3.19 -3.47
N LEU A 605 -14.14 3.52 -4.26
CA LEU A 605 -14.29 3.90 -5.67
C LEU A 605 -14.69 2.74 -6.59
N HIS A 606 -14.74 1.50 -6.09
CA HIS A 606 -15.18 0.34 -6.86
C HIS A 606 -16.70 0.22 -7.03
N ALA A 607 -17.47 0.88 -6.16
CA ALA A 607 -18.93 0.71 -6.10
C ALA A 607 -19.66 0.95 -7.45
N PRO A 608 -19.29 1.94 -8.29
CA PRO A 608 -19.92 2.13 -9.59
C PRO A 608 -19.78 0.95 -10.56
N LEU A 609 -18.80 0.06 -10.36
CA LEU A 609 -18.63 -1.12 -11.19
C LEU A 609 -19.70 -2.18 -10.94
N LEU A 610 -20.26 -2.22 -9.72
CA LEU A 610 -21.14 -3.29 -9.26
C LEU A 610 -22.41 -3.41 -10.10
N SER A 611 -22.94 -2.28 -10.58
CA SER A 611 -24.17 -2.19 -11.36
C SER A 611 -23.97 -2.37 -12.87
N ILE A 612 -22.73 -2.56 -13.35
CA ILE A 612 -22.47 -2.82 -14.76
C ILE A 612 -23.10 -4.16 -15.15
N MET A 613 -23.91 -4.15 -16.19
CA MET A 613 -24.57 -5.35 -16.72
C MET A 613 -23.72 -6.04 -17.80
N VAL A 614 -23.53 -7.34 -17.66
CA VAL A 614 -22.82 -8.23 -18.57
C VAL A 614 -23.81 -9.15 -19.27
N GLN A 615 -23.90 -9.01 -20.59
CA GLN A 615 -24.79 -9.82 -21.42
C GLN A 615 -24.25 -11.25 -21.60
N ASP A 616 -25.10 -12.16 -22.07
CA ASP A 616 -24.69 -13.51 -22.48
C ASP A 616 -24.30 -13.53 -23.96
N SER A 617 -23.29 -14.31 -24.34
CA SER A 617 -22.74 -14.35 -25.70
C SER A 617 -23.70 -14.92 -26.74
N ASP A 618 -24.81 -15.54 -26.33
CA ASP A 618 -25.83 -16.13 -27.21
C ASP A 618 -26.68 -15.10 -28.01
N THR A 619 -26.31 -13.81 -27.96
CA THR A 619 -26.93 -12.73 -28.74
C THR A 619 -26.06 -12.20 -29.89
N VAL A 620 -24.85 -12.72 -30.08
CA VAL A 620 -24.01 -12.42 -31.27
C VAL A 620 -24.06 -13.63 -32.20
N GLY A 621 -24.59 -13.44 -33.41
CA GLY A 621 -24.85 -14.50 -34.40
C GLY A 621 -23.65 -15.41 -34.71
N PRO A 622 -23.89 -16.59 -35.33
CA PRO A 622 -22.90 -17.65 -35.43
C PRO A 622 -21.60 -17.18 -36.09
N LEU A 623 -20.48 -17.58 -35.48
CA LEU A 623 -19.13 -17.41 -36.01
C LEU A 623 -19.05 -17.89 -37.48
N PRO A 624 -18.35 -17.16 -38.37
CA PRO A 624 -18.15 -17.61 -39.74
C PRO A 624 -17.40 -18.95 -39.72
N SER A 625 -17.98 -19.93 -40.42
CA SER A 625 -17.42 -21.28 -40.53
C SER A 625 -16.00 -21.25 -41.11
N PRO A 626 -15.09 -22.12 -40.66
CA PRO A 626 -13.75 -22.20 -41.24
C PRO A 626 -13.85 -22.58 -42.73
N PRO A 627 -12.92 -22.09 -43.58
CA PRO A 627 -12.90 -22.46 -44.99
C PRO A 627 -12.74 -23.98 -45.11
N LEU A 628 -13.68 -24.59 -45.84
CA LEU A 628 -13.64 -26.01 -46.17
C LEU A 628 -12.30 -26.32 -46.84
N SER A 629 -11.54 -27.25 -46.25
CA SER A 629 -10.39 -27.86 -46.90
C SER A 629 -10.89 -28.67 -48.09
N GLU A 630 -10.61 -28.21 -49.30
CA GLU A 630 -10.62 -29.11 -50.45
C GLU A 630 -9.40 -30.04 -50.33
N SER A 631 -9.68 -31.33 -50.17
CA SER A 631 -8.74 -32.45 -50.39
C SER A 631 -9.26 -33.23 -51.61
N PRO A 632 -8.47 -34.08 -52.27
CA PRO A 632 -7.37 -34.89 -51.74
C PRO A 632 -5.96 -34.33 -51.97
#